data_AF-A0AAP3E4V7-F1
#
_entry.id   AF-A0AAP3E4V7-F1
#
_cell.length_a   1.000
_cell.length_b   1.000
_cell.length_c   1.000
_cell.angle_alpha   90.00
_cell.angle_beta   90.00
_cell.angle_gamma   90.00
#
_symmetry.space_group_name_H-M   'P 1'
#
loop_
_entity.id
_entity.type
_entity.pdbx_description
1 polymer ?
#
loop_
_entity_poly.entity_id
_entity_poly.type
_entity_poly.pdbx_seq_one_letter_code
_entity_poly.pdbx_strand_id
1 'polypeptide(L)' 'MSNEPMLENVSCTCDQCERPLADDQAQLTMTTAGGTRRVYECSCGAITVTVTDETRLR' A
#
# COMPACT_ATOMS: atom_id res chain seq x y z
N MET A 1 -6.14 -23.35 19.92
CA MET A 1 -5.06 -22.47 19.44
C MET A 1 -5.71 -21.47 18.52
N SER A 2 -5.67 -20.18 18.89
CA SER A 2 -6.38 -19.11 18.20
C SER A 2 -5.94 -19.01 16.74
N ASN A 3 -6.89 -19.12 15.81
CA ASN A 3 -6.65 -18.84 14.39
C ASN A 3 -6.76 -17.31 14.26
N GLU A 4 -5.62 -16.61 14.26
CA GLU A 4 -5.61 -15.16 14.07
C GLU A 4 -6.07 -14.84 12.64
N PRO A 5 -7.00 -13.88 12.45
CA PRO A 5 -7.53 -13.58 11.13
C PRO A 5 -6.42 -13.01 10.25
N MET A 6 -6.25 -13.60 9.05
CA MET A 6 -5.43 -13.01 8.00
C MET A 6 -5.90 -11.56 7.75
N LEU A 7 -4.95 -10.63 7.73
CA LEU A 7 -5.15 -9.26 7.27
C LEU A 7 -5.33 -9.27 5.74
N GLU A 8 -6.42 -9.85 5.24
CA GLU A 8 -6.70 -9.99 3.80
C GLU A 8 -7.09 -8.67 3.11
N ASN A 9 -7.19 -7.56 3.85
CA ASN A 9 -7.41 -6.24 3.27
C ASN A 9 -6.94 -5.14 4.24
N VAL A 10 -5.63 -4.91 4.31
CA VAL A 10 -5.15 -3.60 4.79
C VAL A 10 -5.41 -2.61 3.67
N SER A 11 -6.54 -1.91 3.75
CA SER A 11 -6.85 -0.84 2.80
C SER A 11 -5.81 0.27 2.95
N CYS A 12 -5.08 0.56 1.89
CA CYS A 12 -4.17 1.70 1.87
C CYS A 12 -4.99 3.00 1.93
N THR A 13 -4.63 3.92 2.82
CA THR A 13 -5.30 5.21 2.98
C THR A 13 -4.30 6.34 2.92
N CYS A 14 -4.76 7.53 2.53
CA CYS A 14 -3.97 8.75 2.59
C CYS A 14 -3.64 9.13 4.04
N ASP A 15 -2.37 9.42 4.34
CA ASP A 15 -1.93 9.78 5.71
C ASP A 15 -2.44 11.13 6.22
N GLN A 16 -3.09 11.94 5.37
CA GLN A 16 -3.59 13.26 5.73
C GLN A 16 -5.11 13.33 5.86
N CYS A 17 -5.83 12.74 4.91
CA CYS A 17 -7.29 12.83 4.88
C CYS A 17 -7.98 11.46 5.00
N GLU A 18 -7.21 10.40 5.26
CA GLU A 18 -7.66 9.02 5.47
C GLU A 18 -8.47 8.44 4.31
N ARG A 19 -8.52 9.14 3.17
CA ARG A 19 -9.23 8.68 1.98
C ARG A 19 -8.60 7.37 1.49
N PRO A 20 -9.41 6.37 1.10
CA PRO A 20 -8.89 5.16 0.48
C PRO A 20 -8.05 5.47 -0.77
N LEU A 21 -6.93 4.76 -0.89
CA LEU A 21 -6.05 4.76 -2.04
C LEU A 21 -6.17 3.38 -2.69
N ALA A 22 -6.84 3.33 -3.84
CA ALA A 22 -6.98 2.12 -4.63
C ALA A 22 -5.68 1.82 -5.40
N ASP A 23 -5.41 0.55 -5.63
CA ASP A 23 -4.18 0.08 -6.26
C ASP A 23 -3.95 0.63 -7.67
N ASP A 24 -5.03 0.84 -8.43
CA ASP A 24 -5.01 1.43 -9.76
C ASP A 24 -4.74 2.95 -9.77
N GLN A 25 -4.75 3.60 -8.59
CA GLN A 25 -4.42 5.01 -8.43
C GLN A 25 -2.91 5.26 -8.24
N ALA A 26 -2.10 4.19 -8.15
CA ALA A 26 -0.65 4.31 -8.06
C ALA A 26 -0.08 4.91 -9.36
N GLN A 27 0.59 6.05 -9.25
CA GLN A 27 1.18 6.75 -10.40
C GLN A 27 2.57 6.24 -10.74
N LEU A 28 3.26 5.67 -9.74
CA LEU A 28 4.57 5.06 -9.91
C LEU A 28 4.61 3.75 -9.14
N THR A 29 5.06 2.71 -9.82
CA THR A 29 5.40 1.42 -9.22
C THR A 29 6.86 1.10 -9.53
N MET A 30 7.65 0.82 -8.50
CA MET A 30 9.06 0.47 -8.63
C MET A 30 9.40 -0.76 -7.79
N THR A 31 9.91 -1.81 -8.44
CA THR A 31 10.38 -3.02 -7.77
C THR A 31 11.88 -2.98 -7.54
N THR A 32 12.31 -3.33 -6.34
CA THR A 32 13.73 -3.48 -5.97
C THR A 32 13.94 -4.80 -5.22
N ALA A 33 15.18 -5.13 -4.88
CA ALA A 33 15.48 -6.29 -4.02
C ALA A 33 14.80 -6.22 -2.63
N GLY A 34 14.45 -5.02 -2.16
CA GLY A 34 13.73 -4.81 -0.90
C GLY A 34 12.25 -4.50 -1.12
N GLY A 35 11.58 -5.22 -2.02
CA GLY A 35 10.13 -5.12 -2.26
C GLY A 35 9.70 -4.11 -3.32
N THR A 36 8.39 -3.99 -3.49
CA THR A 36 7.72 -3.11 -4.45
C THR A 36 7.24 -1.84 -3.76
N ARG A 37 7.63 -0.68 -4.28
CA ARG A 37 7.15 0.62 -3.83
C ARG A 37 6.04 1.11 -4.74
N ARG A 38 4.93 1.56 -4.17
CA ARG A 38 3.84 2.23 -4.89
C ARG A 38 3.69 3.64 -4.36
N VAL A 39 3.56 4.60 -5.27
CA VAL A 39 3.39 6.03 -4.95
C VAL A 39 2.00 6.48 -5.38
N TYR A 40 1.29 7.11 -4.46
CA TYR A 40 -0.06 7.63 -4.65
C TYR A 40 -0.06 9.13 -4.40
N GLU A 41 -0.60 9.92 -5.34
CA GLU A 41 -1.00 11.31 -5.10
C GLU A 41 -2.49 11.33 -4.80
N CYS A 42 -2.84 11.77 -3.59
CA CYS A 42 -4.23 11.96 -3.20
C CYS A 42 -4.74 13.29 -3.76
N SER A 43 -6.04 13.38 -4.05
CA SER A 43 -6.69 14.63 -4.45
C SER A 43 -6.62 15.75 -3.40
N CYS A 44 -6.21 15.45 -2.16
CA CYS A 44 -5.92 16.47 -1.15
C CYS A 44 -4.51 17.09 -1.28
N GLY A 45 -3.68 16.60 -2.20
CA GLY A 45 -2.30 17.03 -2.44
C GLY A 45 -1.23 16.27 -1.67
N ALA A 46 -1.61 15.32 -0.79
CA ALA A 46 -0.65 14.48 -0.08
C ALA A 46 -0.11 13.35 -0.95
N ILE A 47 1.16 13.01 -0.74
CA ILE A 47 1.82 11.85 -1.34
C ILE A 47 1.96 10.75 -0.30
N THR A 48 1.42 9.57 -0.58
CA THR A 48 1.60 8.37 0.24
C THR A 48 2.45 7.36 -0.53
N VAL A 49 3.42 6.75 0.16
CA VAL A 49 4.28 5.70 -0.40
C VAL A 49 4.08 4.43 0.41
N THR A 50 3.70 3.33 -0.24
CA THR A 50 3.67 2.01 0.38
C THR A 50 4.82 1.15 -0.11
N VAL A 51 5.22 0.19 0.73
CA VAL A 51 6.20 -0.83 0.39
C VAL A 51 5.59 -2.19 0.68
N THR A 52 5.46 -3.03 -0.34
CA THR A 52 5.04 -4.42 -0.20
C THR A 52 6.23 -5.35 -0.42
N ASP A 53 6.44 -6.28 0.50
CA ASP A 53 7.40 -7.36 0.31
C ASP A 53 6.68 -8.60 -0.24
N GLU A 54 6.58 -8.67 -1.57
CA GLU A 54 5.95 -9.79 -2.27
C GLU A 54 6.73 -11.12 -2.04
N THR A 55 7.98 -11.03 -1.60
CA THR A 55 8.86 -12.17 -1.31
C THR A 55 8.48 -12.88 -0.02
N ARG A 56 7.98 -12.16 0.99
CA ARG A 56 7.58 -12.69 2.31
C ARG A 56 6.20 -13.36 2.31
N LEU A 57 5.45 -13.23 1.22
CA LEU A 57 4.15 -13.89 1.01
C LEU A 57 4.27 -15.25 0.30
N ARG A 58 5.49 -15.72 0.02
CA ARG A 58 5.78 -17.04 -0.59
C ARG A 58 6.30 -18.06 0.41
#